data_AF-A0A6A4GR93-F1
#
_entry.id   AF-A0A6A4GR93-F1
#
_cell.length_a   1.000
_cell.length_b   1.000
_cell.length_c   1.000
_cell.angle_alpha   90.00
_cell.angle_beta   90.00
_cell.angle_gamma   90.00
#
_symmetry.space_group_name_H-M   'P 1'
#
loop_
_entity.id
_entity.type
_entity.pdbx_description
1 polymer ?
#
loop_
_entity_poly.entity_id
_entity_poly.type
_entity_poly.pdbx_seq_one_letter_code
_entity_poly.pdbx_strand_id
1 'polypeptide(L)'
;MSEIPPAPLTDSLRLDIILLSSYLCGQQAVSSVPCPDDRDAELYNHVSTLLTTGNSRNTKASNVNVVVGKTNINSVEFLVFAENARLLERDSGRSEPMGERVDVVADKMRRKELLEKWAEDKDSFTFDSHLKDLFNVITSLGNEASLFTFQCFIYRRAYQKVAWRVLEISTHWGTSPFGLIKQCLHQSNLLCKEVDIQLPTQFHQKLQETLELKNHSIPNTDSGDLSIVKYPVNSDNAKSWLSIIYKQWLELEVHLLVDKKATETTQAKKDTRKDVPKAEAIHAIVNAMIKLRSLQPVLDHLLSVEGLHKVLADAEAKQYSLRNSTTLPADKADENNVAESEDSEDHDELNLTQKEVDSAQLYPSYATSRLMSAFKNVLGWQYATTYVYAKASHFRGTLKLSRFYYPHGLEPAVFHPKTVTDVLENKLKLESSIPYNTTRILSTTLNAKVHAEAALMSWITTLDEKESACSIEWPIGVSKKSCRLCWELSSCLKQENRLVFQLPGTHSTFYPWIPPPGISDIILLKLRHVLLNACQSFKATHSRQSSTSSAKDHPLVIDSNNSSWGKAEIPIST
;
A
#
# COMPACT_ATOMS: atom_id res chain seq x y z
N MET A 1 -19.89 5.93 -36.95
CA MET A 1 -20.61 7.22 -37.03
C MET A 1 -20.10 8.06 -35.87
N SER A 2 -19.54 9.24 -36.14
CA SER A 2 -18.87 10.08 -35.15
C SER A 2 -19.90 10.82 -34.29
N GLU A 3 -20.09 10.36 -33.06
CA GLU A 3 -20.71 11.18 -32.03
C GLU A 3 -19.71 12.26 -31.62
N ILE A 4 -20.09 13.51 -31.85
CA ILE A 4 -19.38 14.67 -31.30
C ILE A 4 -19.30 14.46 -29.78
N PRO A 5 -18.10 14.48 -29.17
CA PRO A 5 -18.00 14.29 -27.74
C PRO A 5 -18.76 15.41 -27.02
N PRO A 6 -19.57 15.11 -25.98
CA PRO A 6 -20.34 16.14 -25.31
C PRO A 6 -19.40 17.23 -24.79
N ALA A 7 -19.81 18.49 -24.94
CA ALA A 7 -19.07 19.67 -24.51
C ALA A 7 -18.52 19.49 -23.08
N PRO A 8 -17.35 20.07 -22.74
CA PRO A 8 -16.84 20.02 -21.38
C PRO A 8 -17.86 20.55 -20.38
N LEU A 9 -17.92 19.94 -19.20
CA LEU A 9 -18.80 20.38 -18.11
C LEU A 9 -18.29 21.67 -17.48
N THR A 10 -16.98 21.89 -17.57
CA THR A 10 -16.22 23.07 -17.16
C THR A 10 -15.55 23.71 -18.39
N ASP A 11 -14.44 24.43 -18.21
CA ASP A 11 -13.69 25.06 -19.30
C ASP A 11 -12.87 24.06 -20.13
N SER A 12 -12.58 22.86 -19.61
CA SER A 12 -11.85 21.83 -20.35
C SER A 12 -12.11 20.41 -19.86
N LEU A 13 -11.81 19.41 -20.71
CA LEU A 13 -11.90 17.99 -20.34
C LEU A 13 -10.99 17.62 -19.15
N ARG A 14 -9.83 18.26 -19.05
CA ARG A 14 -8.89 18.02 -17.94
C ARG A 14 -9.48 18.50 -16.61
N LEU A 15 -10.10 19.67 -16.60
CA LEU A 15 -10.78 20.22 -15.43
C LEU A 15 -12.01 19.38 -15.04
N ASP A 16 -12.76 18.85 -16.00
CA ASP A 16 -13.85 17.90 -15.72
C ASP A 16 -13.34 16.69 -14.92
N ILE A 17 -12.24 16.08 -15.36
CA ILE A 17 -11.66 14.90 -14.70
C ILE A 17 -11.18 15.22 -13.29
N ILE A 18 -10.49 16.37 -13.10
CA ILE A 18 -10.02 16.79 -11.78
C ILE A 18 -11.22 16.96 -10.83
N LEU A 19 -12.23 17.73 -11.24
CA LEU A 19 -13.41 17.98 -10.42
C LEU A 19 -14.16 16.69 -10.05
N LEU A 20 -14.41 15.83 -11.04
CA LEU A 20 -15.16 14.58 -10.83
C LEU A 20 -14.38 13.57 -9.98
N SER A 21 -13.07 13.45 -10.18
CA SER A 21 -12.22 12.58 -9.36
C SER A 21 -12.12 13.06 -7.91
N SER A 22 -12.06 14.38 -7.69
CA SER A 22 -12.11 14.98 -6.35
C SER A 22 -13.47 14.81 -5.68
N TYR A 23 -14.58 14.91 -6.42
CA TYR A 23 -15.92 14.58 -5.91
C TYR A 23 -16.03 13.11 -5.48
N LEU A 24 -15.49 12.20 -6.29
CA LEU A 24 -15.48 10.76 -6.02
C LEU A 24 -14.37 10.32 -5.05
N CYS A 25 -13.56 11.23 -4.52
CA CYS A 25 -12.44 10.88 -3.65
C CYS A 25 -12.91 9.98 -2.48
N GLY A 26 -12.24 8.83 -2.33
CA GLY A 26 -12.56 7.82 -1.32
C GLY A 26 -13.70 6.87 -1.69
N GLN A 27 -14.39 7.07 -2.81
CA GLN A 27 -15.45 6.17 -3.26
C GLN A 27 -14.84 4.92 -3.89
N GLN A 28 -15.32 3.73 -3.51
CA GLN A 28 -14.90 2.46 -4.08
C GLN A 28 -15.92 1.92 -5.08
N ALA A 29 -15.46 1.57 -6.27
CA ALA A 29 -16.28 0.86 -7.26
C ALA A 29 -16.36 -0.64 -6.95
N VAL A 30 -17.47 -1.29 -7.32
CA VAL A 30 -17.88 -2.65 -6.88
C VAL A 30 -16.90 -3.78 -7.26
N SER A 31 -15.93 -3.56 -8.16
CA SER A 31 -15.09 -4.63 -8.73
C SER A 31 -13.60 -4.40 -8.51
N SER A 32 -13.06 -4.88 -7.39
CA SER A 32 -11.60 -5.03 -7.25
C SER A 32 -11.08 -6.14 -8.17
N VAL A 33 -9.94 -5.91 -8.82
CA VAL A 33 -9.29 -6.90 -9.69
C VAL A 33 -7.99 -7.36 -9.01
N PRO A 34 -7.79 -8.68 -8.80
CA PRO A 34 -6.56 -9.20 -8.21
C PRO A 34 -5.35 -9.01 -9.12
N CYS A 35 -4.16 -9.04 -8.53
CA CYS A 35 -2.90 -9.02 -9.26
C CYS A 35 -2.77 -10.29 -10.13
N PRO A 36 -2.36 -10.21 -11.40
CA PRO A 36 -1.88 -11.37 -12.14
C PRO A 36 -0.64 -11.95 -11.45
N ASP A 37 -0.50 -13.27 -11.40
CA ASP A 37 0.72 -13.95 -10.94
C ASP A 37 1.83 -13.80 -12.01
N ASP A 38 2.54 -12.67 -11.99
CA ASP A 38 3.73 -12.45 -12.85
C ASP A 38 4.97 -12.17 -12.00
N ARG A 39 6.05 -12.90 -12.30
CA ARG A 39 7.33 -12.88 -11.57
C ARG A 39 8.11 -11.59 -11.77
N ASP A 40 7.93 -10.90 -12.90
CA ASP A 40 8.66 -9.66 -13.19
C ASP A 40 8.05 -8.46 -12.44
N ALA A 41 6.72 -8.41 -12.32
CA ALA A 41 6.03 -7.40 -11.51
C ALA A 41 6.39 -7.51 -10.01
N GLU A 42 6.64 -8.72 -9.51
CA GLU A 42 7.02 -8.95 -8.11
C GLU A 42 8.36 -8.26 -7.74
N LEU A 43 9.37 -8.33 -8.62
CA LEU A 43 10.65 -7.65 -8.38
C LEU A 43 10.46 -6.13 -8.27
N TYR A 44 9.69 -5.53 -9.18
CA TYR A 44 9.47 -4.09 -9.19
C TYR A 44 8.62 -3.60 -8.02
N ASN A 45 7.65 -4.40 -7.57
CA ASN A 45 6.89 -4.14 -6.33
C ASN A 45 7.82 -4.12 -5.10
N HIS A 46 8.77 -5.07 -5.02
CA HIS A 46 9.74 -5.09 -3.94
C HIS A 46 10.70 -3.90 -3.99
N VAL A 47 11.19 -3.52 -5.17
CA VAL A 47 12.02 -2.30 -5.33
C VAL A 47 11.23 -1.05 -4.91
N SER A 48 9.97 -0.91 -5.34
CA SER A 48 9.09 0.20 -4.92
C SER A 48 8.88 0.24 -3.40
N THR A 49 8.74 -0.94 -2.77
CA THR A 49 8.64 -1.05 -1.31
C THR A 49 9.90 -0.55 -0.61
N LEU A 50 11.09 -0.93 -1.11
CA LEU A 50 12.36 -0.46 -0.55
C LEU A 50 12.55 1.06 -0.68
N LEU A 51 12.03 1.66 -1.74
CA LEU A 51 12.04 3.11 -1.94
C LEU A 51 11.06 3.87 -1.03
N THR A 52 10.15 3.16 -0.37
CA THR A 52 9.12 3.74 0.52
C THR A 52 9.65 3.80 1.96
N THR A 53 10.34 4.88 2.32
CA THR A 53 11.03 4.97 3.63
C THR A 53 10.39 5.96 4.62
N GLY A 54 9.67 6.96 4.12
CA GLY A 54 9.26 8.12 4.91
C GLY A 54 10.43 9.08 5.19
N ASN A 55 10.10 10.32 5.58
CA ASN A 55 11.07 11.30 6.07
C ASN A 55 10.41 12.23 7.10
N SER A 56 11.19 13.10 7.76
CA SER A 56 10.69 13.98 8.83
C SER A 56 9.52 14.88 8.42
N ARG A 57 9.39 15.21 7.12
CA ARG A 57 8.28 16.00 6.55
C ARG A 57 7.12 15.13 6.06
N ASN A 58 7.33 13.84 5.87
CA ASN A 58 6.33 12.88 5.41
C ASN A 58 6.60 11.50 6.04
N THR A 59 6.32 11.38 7.34
CA THR A 59 6.57 10.15 8.11
C THR A 59 5.73 8.98 7.60
N LYS A 60 4.56 9.28 7.04
CA LYS A 60 3.66 8.31 6.41
C LYS A 60 4.11 7.87 5.02
N ALA A 61 5.17 8.45 4.44
CA ALA A 61 5.57 8.19 3.05
C ALA A 61 4.38 8.22 2.07
N SER A 62 3.51 9.23 2.20
CA SER A 62 2.28 9.36 1.40
C SER A 62 2.53 9.63 -0.09
N ASN A 63 3.75 9.98 -0.46
CA ASN A 63 4.12 10.07 -1.87
C ASN A 63 4.31 8.65 -2.40
N VAL A 64 3.41 8.23 -3.31
CA VAL A 64 3.54 6.97 -4.02
C VAL A 64 4.69 7.07 -5.01
N ASN A 65 5.50 6.02 -5.06
CA ASN A 65 6.53 5.82 -6.08
C ASN A 65 6.20 4.57 -6.90
N VAL A 66 6.61 4.59 -8.16
CA VAL A 66 6.34 3.52 -9.12
C VAL A 66 7.60 3.22 -9.89
N VAL A 67 7.78 1.96 -10.23
CA VAL A 67 8.91 1.43 -11.00
C VAL A 67 8.37 0.76 -12.25
N VAL A 68 8.87 1.15 -13.41
CA VAL A 68 8.71 0.36 -14.63
C VAL A 68 10.08 -0.13 -15.06
N GLY A 69 10.16 -1.36 -15.56
CA GLY A 69 11.44 -1.97 -15.86
C GLY A 69 11.36 -3.01 -16.96
N LYS A 70 12.53 -3.35 -17.49
CA LYS A 70 12.70 -4.51 -18.35
C LYS A 70 13.74 -5.45 -17.77
N THR A 71 13.33 -6.70 -17.69
CA THR A 71 14.13 -7.82 -17.21
C THR A 71 14.35 -8.81 -18.34
N ASN A 72 15.54 -9.39 -18.36
CA ASN A 72 15.86 -10.60 -19.08
C ASN A 72 16.09 -11.71 -18.05
N ILE A 73 16.19 -12.96 -18.49
CA ILE A 73 16.25 -14.17 -17.66
C ILE A 73 17.25 -14.05 -16.50
N ASN A 74 18.39 -13.37 -16.72
CA ASN A 74 19.46 -13.23 -15.74
C ASN A 74 19.87 -11.78 -15.42
N SER A 75 19.19 -10.76 -15.95
CA SER A 75 19.64 -9.38 -15.79
C SER A 75 18.50 -8.36 -15.85
N VAL A 76 18.58 -7.33 -15.00
CA VAL A 76 17.76 -6.13 -15.12
C VAL A 76 18.43 -5.19 -16.12
N GLU A 77 17.75 -4.87 -17.22
CA GLU A 77 18.28 -4.03 -18.31
C GLU A 77 18.11 -2.54 -17.99
N PHE A 78 16.89 -2.14 -17.63
CA PHE A 78 16.62 -0.77 -17.20
C PHE A 78 15.50 -0.68 -16.18
N LEU A 79 15.53 0.38 -15.38
CA LEU A 79 14.45 0.79 -14.49
C LEU A 79 14.20 2.29 -14.62
N VAL A 80 12.92 2.67 -14.68
CA VAL A 80 12.47 4.06 -14.63
C VAL A 80 11.55 4.26 -13.45
N PHE A 81 11.85 5.28 -12.64
CA PHE A 81 11.14 5.59 -11.40
C PHE A 81 10.33 6.87 -11.56
N ALA A 82 9.10 6.89 -11.04
CA ALA A 82 8.32 8.11 -10.88
C ALA A 82 7.78 8.22 -9.45
N GLU A 83 7.56 9.46 -9.00
CA GLU A 83 6.80 9.77 -7.79
C GLU A 83 5.57 10.60 -8.15
N ASN A 84 4.58 10.62 -7.26
CA ASN A 84 3.44 11.52 -7.40
C ASN A 84 3.92 12.96 -7.60
N ALA A 85 3.51 13.57 -8.71
CA ALA A 85 3.84 14.96 -8.99
C ALA A 85 2.79 15.86 -8.34
N ARG A 86 3.25 16.73 -7.44
CA ARG A 86 2.43 17.75 -6.79
C ARG A 86 2.33 19.00 -7.66
N LEU A 87 1.25 19.73 -7.42
CA LEU A 87 1.09 21.08 -7.90
C LEU A 87 2.05 22.01 -7.15
N LEU A 88 2.72 22.93 -7.85
CA LEU A 88 3.52 23.99 -7.21
C LEU A 88 2.72 25.29 -7.19
N GLU A 89 2.90 26.07 -6.12
CA GLU A 89 2.41 27.45 -6.11
C GLU A 89 3.15 28.29 -7.16
N ARG A 90 2.41 29.23 -7.74
CA ARG A 90 2.69 30.00 -8.94
C ARG A 90 4.10 30.62 -8.97
N ASP A 91 4.98 30.09 -9.81
CA ASP A 91 6.07 30.87 -10.43
C ASP A 91 5.69 31.12 -11.88
N SER A 92 5.13 32.30 -12.14
CA SER A 92 4.55 32.67 -13.43
C SER A 92 5.61 32.76 -14.53
N GLY A 93 5.49 31.93 -15.57
CA GLY A 93 6.13 32.23 -16.86
C GLY A 93 6.70 31.07 -17.70
N ARG A 94 6.38 29.80 -17.43
CA ARG A 94 6.89 28.67 -18.24
C ARG A 94 5.80 27.97 -19.05
N SER A 95 6.19 27.46 -20.22
CA SER A 95 5.38 26.62 -21.10
C SER A 95 4.85 25.38 -20.37
N GLU A 96 3.84 24.71 -20.96
CA GLU A 96 3.30 23.45 -20.40
C GLU A 96 4.43 22.50 -19.98
N PRO A 97 4.40 21.97 -18.74
CA PRO A 97 5.47 21.14 -18.23
C PRO A 97 5.51 19.81 -18.97
N MET A 98 6.51 19.62 -19.83
CA MET A 98 6.85 18.31 -20.37
C MET A 98 7.58 17.50 -19.31
N GLY A 99 7.21 16.22 -19.17
CA GLY A 99 7.92 15.31 -18.26
C GLY A 99 9.35 15.05 -18.75
N GLU A 100 10.29 14.94 -17.83
CA GLU A 100 11.71 14.76 -18.10
C GLU A 100 12.21 13.43 -17.54
N ARG A 101 13.01 12.71 -18.33
CA ARG A 101 13.74 11.51 -17.90
C ARG A 101 15.21 11.88 -17.65
N VAL A 102 15.68 11.66 -16.43
CA VAL A 102 17.07 11.91 -16.01
C VAL A 102 17.76 10.61 -15.63
N ASP A 103 18.94 10.37 -16.18
CA ASP A 103 19.73 9.18 -15.85
C ASP A 103 20.33 9.28 -14.45
N VAL A 104 20.26 8.16 -13.72
CA VAL A 104 20.74 8.02 -12.35
C VAL A 104 22.07 7.27 -12.39
N VAL A 105 23.17 7.99 -12.12
CA VAL A 105 24.51 7.42 -12.10
C VAL A 105 24.80 6.83 -10.72
N ALA A 106 25.10 5.52 -10.69
CA ALA A 106 25.53 4.83 -9.48
C ALA A 106 26.98 5.22 -9.12
N ASP A 107 27.22 5.49 -7.84
CA ASP A 107 28.54 5.82 -7.28
C ASP A 107 29.11 4.61 -6.54
N LYS A 108 30.14 4.01 -7.14
CA LYS A 108 30.82 2.82 -6.60
C LYS A 108 31.57 3.09 -5.30
N MET A 109 32.05 4.32 -5.06
CA MET A 109 32.81 4.65 -3.84
C MET A 109 31.89 4.76 -2.61
N ARG A 110 30.70 5.32 -2.81
CA ARG A 110 29.70 5.53 -1.76
C ARG A 110 29.07 4.23 -1.23
N ARG A 111 29.13 3.15 -2.01
CA ARG A 111 28.62 1.81 -1.65
C ARG A 111 29.19 1.27 -0.34
N LYS A 112 30.52 1.21 -0.22
CA LYS A 112 31.19 0.58 0.93
C LYS A 112 30.92 1.36 2.21
N GLU A 113 30.93 2.69 2.10
CA GLU A 113 30.58 3.59 3.19
C GLU A 113 29.15 3.36 3.71
N LEU A 114 28.16 3.26 2.82
CA LEU A 114 26.76 3.04 3.20
C LEU A 114 26.54 1.71 3.93
N LEU A 115 27.31 0.67 3.60
CA LEU A 115 27.18 -0.66 4.19
C LEU A 115 27.99 -0.83 5.48
N GLU A 116 29.21 -0.28 5.56
CA GLU A 116 30.04 -0.36 6.77
C GLU A 116 29.60 0.63 7.83
N LYS A 117 29.11 1.80 7.42
CA LYS A 117 28.71 2.90 8.30
C LYS A 117 27.22 3.18 8.24
N TRP A 118 26.41 2.16 7.93
CA TRP A 118 24.95 2.31 7.88
C TRP A 118 24.40 2.94 9.18
N ALA A 119 25.00 2.65 10.34
CA ALA A 119 24.59 3.21 11.63
C ALA A 119 24.84 4.72 11.78
N GLU A 120 25.75 5.30 10.99
CA GLU A 120 26.07 6.73 10.96
C GLU A 120 25.34 7.46 9.83
N ASP A 121 24.50 6.76 9.05
CA ASP A 121 23.80 7.35 7.91
C ASP A 121 22.83 8.45 8.34
N LYS A 122 22.58 9.40 7.44
CA LYS A 122 21.78 10.61 7.69
C LYS A 122 20.34 10.28 8.06
N ASP A 123 19.78 11.09 8.95
CA ASP A 123 18.42 10.92 9.47
C ASP A 123 17.31 11.32 8.47
N SER A 124 17.67 12.09 7.43
CA SER A 124 16.74 12.47 6.36
C SER A 124 17.44 12.52 5.01
N PHE A 125 16.70 12.13 3.99
CA PHE A 125 17.19 12.06 2.62
C PHE A 125 16.04 12.34 1.65
N THR A 126 16.38 12.91 0.50
CA THR A 126 15.44 13.05 -0.61
C THR A 126 15.23 11.70 -1.30
N PHE A 127 14.13 11.56 -2.03
CA PHE A 127 13.89 10.36 -2.85
C PHE A 127 15.06 10.09 -3.80
N ASP A 128 15.61 11.12 -4.45
CA ASP A 128 16.77 10.98 -5.34
C ASP A 128 18.00 10.42 -4.65
N SER A 129 18.27 10.91 -3.43
CA SER A 129 19.41 10.46 -2.64
C SER A 129 19.22 8.99 -2.23
N HIS A 130 18.00 8.63 -1.83
CA HIS A 130 17.67 7.26 -1.46
C HIS A 130 17.75 6.30 -2.65
N LEU A 131 17.19 6.69 -3.79
CA LEU A 131 17.19 5.90 -5.03
C LEU A 131 18.63 5.58 -5.46
N LYS A 132 19.50 6.60 -5.50
CA LYS A 132 20.93 6.42 -5.82
C LYS A 132 21.61 5.45 -4.87
N ASP A 133 21.47 5.70 -3.57
CA ASP A 133 22.11 4.90 -2.52
C ASP A 133 21.60 3.46 -2.50
N LEU A 134 20.30 3.24 -2.70
CA LEU A 134 19.69 1.91 -2.75
C LEU A 134 20.33 1.06 -3.85
N PHE A 135 20.49 1.60 -5.06
CA PHE A 135 21.12 0.86 -6.16
C PHE A 135 22.63 0.74 -6.03
N ASN A 136 23.31 1.71 -5.39
CA ASN A 136 24.72 1.55 -5.01
C ASN A 136 24.92 0.33 -4.11
N VAL A 137 23.98 0.10 -3.18
CA VAL A 137 23.98 -1.05 -2.27
C VAL A 137 23.53 -2.34 -2.96
N ILE A 138 22.40 -2.35 -3.69
CA ILE A 138 21.87 -3.56 -4.34
C ILE A 138 22.92 -4.19 -5.28
N THR A 139 23.64 -3.36 -6.02
CA THR A 139 24.68 -3.84 -6.96
C THR A 139 25.91 -4.48 -6.28
N SER A 140 26.02 -4.47 -4.95
CA SER A 140 27.10 -5.13 -4.19
C SER A 140 26.67 -6.29 -3.29
N LEU A 141 25.37 -6.49 -3.12
CA LEU A 141 24.82 -7.57 -2.30
C LEU A 141 25.30 -8.93 -2.80
N GLY A 142 25.58 -9.85 -1.88
CA GLY A 142 26.03 -11.21 -2.17
C GLY A 142 27.55 -11.38 -2.35
N ASN A 143 28.31 -10.31 -2.56
CA ASN A 143 29.78 -10.35 -2.55
C ASN A 143 30.37 -9.67 -1.30
N GLU A 144 29.82 -8.51 -0.92
CA GLU A 144 30.43 -7.63 0.09
C GLU A 144 29.57 -7.46 1.34
N ALA A 145 28.25 -7.68 1.26
CA ALA A 145 27.33 -7.48 2.37
C ALA A 145 26.40 -8.68 2.59
N SER A 146 26.19 -8.98 3.87
CA SER A 146 25.20 -9.95 4.32
C SER A 146 23.77 -9.40 4.13
N LEU A 147 22.79 -10.30 4.04
CA LEU A 147 21.37 -9.93 4.05
C LEU A 147 21.02 -9.12 5.30
N PHE A 148 21.60 -9.46 6.45
CA PHE A 148 21.33 -8.77 7.71
C PHE A 148 21.81 -7.32 7.67
N THR A 149 23.01 -7.06 7.17
CA THR A 149 23.54 -5.69 7.00
C THR A 149 22.64 -4.87 6.06
N PHE A 150 22.19 -5.48 4.96
CA PHE A 150 21.27 -4.83 4.04
C PHE A 150 19.92 -4.51 4.69
N GLN A 151 19.39 -5.44 5.50
CA GLN A 151 18.18 -5.20 6.29
C GLN A 151 18.37 -4.03 7.26
N CYS A 152 19.47 -3.98 8.01
CA CYS A 152 19.76 -2.87 8.92
C CYS A 152 19.76 -1.52 8.22
N PHE A 153 20.43 -1.42 7.06
CA PHE A 153 20.42 -0.23 6.22
C PHE A 153 19.00 0.19 5.83
N ILE A 154 18.18 -0.73 5.33
CA ILE A 154 16.80 -0.44 4.91
C ILE A 154 15.93 -0.04 6.11
N TYR A 155 15.97 -0.76 7.22
CA TYR A 155 15.15 -0.43 8.40
C TYR A 155 15.56 0.87 9.07
N ARG A 156 16.86 1.23 9.05
CA ARG A 156 17.30 2.56 9.50
C ARG A 156 16.68 3.66 8.66
N ARG A 157 16.57 3.46 7.34
CA ARG A 157 15.97 4.44 6.45
C ARG A 157 14.44 4.46 6.52
N ALA A 158 13.81 3.29 6.65
CA ALA A 158 12.35 3.13 6.61
C ALA A 158 11.65 3.25 7.99
N TYR A 159 12.39 3.49 9.07
CA TYR A 159 11.88 3.37 10.44
C TYR A 159 10.62 4.20 10.69
N GLN A 160 10.48 5.39 10.10
CA GLN A 160 9.31 6.26 10.31
C GLN A 160 8.06 5.64 9.70
N LYS A 161 8.15 5.14 8.47
CA LYS A 161 7.03 4.47 7.82
C LYS A 161 6.67 3.18 8.55
N VAL A 162 7.67 2.39 8.97
CA VAL A 162 7.45 1.18 9.75
C VAL A 162 6.81 1.50 11.11
N ALA A 163 7.30 2.52 11.82
CA ALA A 163 6.73 2.98 13.09
C ALA A 163 5.27 3.40 12.92
N TRP A 164 4.95 4.13 11.85
CA TRP A 164 3.58 4.52 11.56
C TRP A 164 2.66 3.31 11.33
N ARG A 165 3.12 2.30 10.58
CA ARG A 165 2.35 1.06 10.36
C ARG A 165 2.15 0.25 11.64
N VAL A 166 3.16 0.19 12.51
CA VAL A 166 3.05 -0.43 13.84
C VAL A 166 2.03 0.32 14.69
N LEU A 167 2.10 1.66 14.72
CA LEU A 167 1.14 2.50 15.44
C LEU A 167 -0.30 2.30 14.93
N GLU A 168 -0.45 2.20 13.60
CA GLU A 168 -1.74 1.98 12.95
C GLU A 168 -2.41 0.72 13.52
N ILE A 169 -1.71 -0.42 13.50
CA ILE A 169 -2.22 -1.69 14.04
C ILE A 169 -2.48 -1.61 15.54
N SER A 170 -1.59 -0.98 16.29
CA SER A 170 -1.71 -0.87 17.75
C SER A 170 -2.87 0.02 18.23
N THR A 171 -3.43 0.87 17.35
CA THR A 171 -4.47 1.83 17.72
C THR A 171 -5.78 1.68 16.96
N HIS A 172 -5.79 0.91 15.86
CA HIS A 172 -6.93 0.80 14.97
C HIS A 172 -8.19 0.21 15.63
N TRP A 173 -8.04 -0.82 16.48
CA TRP A 173 -9.16 -1.45 17.20
C TRP A 173 -9.47 -0.79 18.56
N GLY A 174 -8.85 0.36 18.87
CA GLY A 174 -8.92 1.00 20.20
C GLY A 174 -8.16 0.26 21.31
N THR A 175 -7.87 -1.02 21.10
CA THR A 175 -7.00 -1.87 21.93
C THR A 175 -6.07 -2.68 21.04
N SER A 176 -5.10 -3.35 21.66
CA SER A 176 -4.21 -4.27 20.96
C SER A 176 -5.00 -5.42 20.33
N PRO A 177 -4.87 -5.69 19.00
CA PRO A 177 -5.57 -6.79 18.35
C PRO A 177 -5.16 -8.15 18.93
N PHE A 178 -3.94 -8.28 19.46
CA PHE A 178 -3.50 -9.48 20.16
C PHE A 178 -4.30 -9.76 21.44
N GLY A 179 -4.81 -8.70 22.10
CA GLY A 179 -5.73 -8.84 23.22
C GLY A 179 -7.08 -9.42 22.80
N LEU A 180 -7.61 -8.98 21.65
CA LEU A 180 -8.86 -9.47 21.07
C LEU A 180 -8.74 -10.94 20.63
N ILE A 181 -7.62 -11.31 19.99
CA ILE A 181 -7.34 -12.71 19.65
C ILE A 181 -7.29 -13.56 20.92
N LYS A 182 -6.57 -13.11 21.95
CA LYS A 182 -6.42 -13.85 23.22
C LYS A 182 -7.77 -14.15 23.86
N GLN A 183 -8.71 -13.22 23.85
CA GLN A 183 -10.06 -13.42 24.39
C GLN A 183 -10.80 -14.57 23.68
N CYS A 184 -10.69 -14.66 22.36
CA CYS A 184 -11.34 -15.70 21.56
C CYS A 184 -10.70 -17.08 21.75
N LEU A 185 -9.40 -17.15 22.06
CA LEU A 185 -8.68 -18.41 22.31
C LEU A 185 -9.11 -19.14 23.60
N HIS A 186 -9.90 -18.51 24.48
CA HIS A 186 -10.38 -19.20 25.69
C HIS A 186 -11.52 -20.19 25.43
N GLN A 187 -12.23 -20.06 24.31
CA GLN A 187 -13.43 -20.82 23.99
C GLN A 187 -13.33 -21.51 22.62
N SER A 188 -12.13 -21.55 22.02
CA SER A 188 -11.94 -21.98 20.64
C SER A 188 -11.75 -23.49 20.50
N ASN A 189 -12.41 -24.08 19.49
CA ASN A 189 -12.09 -25.41 18.95
C ASN A 189 -11.14 -25.26 17.75
N LEU A 190 -9.94 -24.74 17.98
CA LEU A 190 -8.93 -24.60 16.94
C LEU A 190 -8.39 -25.98 16.55
N LEU A 191 -8.61 -26.36 15.28
CA LEU A 191 -8.07 -27.59 14.71
C LEU A 191 -6.54 -27.59 14.74
N CYS A 192 -5.95 -28.76 14.96
CA CYS A 192 -4.50 -28.91 14.88
C CYS A 192 -4.04 -28.71 13.43
N LYS A 193 -3.07 -27.82 13.22
CA LYS A 193 -2.41 -27.61 11.94
C LYS A 193 -0.90 -27.63 12.14
N GLU A 194 -0.20 -28.40 11.30
CA GLU A 194 1.25 -28.33 11.24
C GLU A 194 1.68 -27.12 10.43
N VAL A 195 2.61 -26.35 10.98
CA VAL A 195 3.12 -25.12 10.38
C VAL A 195 4.64 -25.17 10.29
N ASP A 196 5.16 -24.91 9.10
CA ASP A 196 6.60 -24.81 8.86
C ASP A 196 7.12 -23.45 9.35
N ILE A 197 8.10 -23.47 10.24
CA ILE A 197 8.75 -22.26 10.78
C ILE A 197 10.22 -22.28 10.38
N GLN A 198 10.68 -21.21 9.71
CA GLN A 198 12.05 -21.08 9.24
C GLN A 198 12.84 -20.06 10.08
N LEU A 199 13.60 -20.51 11.07
CA LEU A 199 14.33 -19.64 11.99
C LEU A 199 15.72 -20.19 12.39
N PRO A 200 16.59 -19.38 13.02
CA PRO A 200 17.85 -19.89 13.54
C PRO A 200 17.61 -20.94 14.64
N THR A 201 18.49 -21.94 14.71
CA THR A 201 18.43 -23.07 15.67
C THR A 201 18.26 -22.64 17.13
N GLN A 202 18.94 -21.58 17.55
CA GLN A 202 18.80 -21.01 18.91
C GLN A 202 17.38 -20.54 19.22
N PHE A 203 16.66 -20.04 18.22
CA PHE A 203 15.26 -19.64 18.40
C PHE A 203 14.34 -20.86 18.49
N HIS A 204 14.62 -21.92 17.71
CA HIS A 204 13.89 -23.18 17.81
C HIS A 204 14.00 -23.82 19.19
N GLN A 205 15.18 -23.77 19.81
CA GLN A 205 15.37 -24.21 21.21
C GLN A 205 14.49 -23.43 22.17
N LYS A 206 14.46 -22.10 22.05
CA LYS A 206 13.60 -21.24 22.87
C LYS A 206 12.10 -21.46 22.63
N LEU A 207 11.69 -21.77 21.41
CA LEU A 207 10.32 -22.16 21.08
C LEU A 207 9.94 -23.45 21.81
N GLN A 208 10.81 -24.47 21.80
CA GLN A 208 10.53 -25.72 22.51
C GLN A 208 10.36 -25.54 24.01
N GLU A 209 11.22 -24.74 24.63
CA GLU A 209 11.10 -24.38 26.05
C GLU A 209 9.77 -23.69 26.34
N THR A 210 9.40 -22.70 25.51
CA THR A 210 8.18 -21.90 25.71
C THR A 210 6.90 -22.68 25.43
N LEU A 211 6.95 -23.66 24.52
CA LEU A 211 5.81 -24.51 24.13
C LEU A 211 5.76 -25.83 24.90
N GLU A 212 6.71 -26.07 25.80
CA GLU A 212 6.86 -27.30 26.57
C GLU A 212 6.95 -28.57 25.71
N LEU A 213 7.48 -28.45 24.49
CA LEU A 213 7.63 -29.55 23.52
C LEU A 213 8.88 -30.39 23.81
N LYS A 214 8.84 -31.14 24.91
CA LYS A 214 9.88 -32.11 25.28
C LYS A 214 9.95 -33.20 24.19
N ASN A 215 11.07 -33.30 23.48
CA ASN A 215 11.38 -34.28 22.41
C ASN A 215 11.06 -33.88 20.96
N HIS A 216 10.75 -32.62 20.68
CA HIS A 216 10.60 -32.20 19.29
C HIS A 216 11.98 -32.14 18.60
N SER A 217 12.10 -32.67 17.37
CA SER A 217 13.40 -32.78 16.70
C SER A 217 13.78 -31.47 16.02
N ILE A 218 14.92 -30.89 16.41
CA ILE A 218 15.53 -29.74 15.72
C ILE A 218 16.73 -30.24 14.92
N PRO A 219 16.87 -29.87 13.64
CA PRO A 219 18.07 -30.15 12.88
C PRO A 219 19.31 -29.57 13.57
N ASN A 220 20.35 -30.38 13.77
CA ASN A 220 21.67 -29.88 14.17
C ASN A 220 22.31 -29.20 12.95
N THR A 221 22.13 -27.89 12.82
CA THR A 221 22.87 -27.05 11.88
C THR A 221 23.88 -26.19 12.64
N ASP A 222 25.04 -25.95 12.02
CA ASP A 222 26.06 -25.06 12.55
C ASP A 222 25.49 -23.65 12.78
N SER A 223 26.02 -22.95 13.79
CA SER A 223 25.40 -21.75 14.35
C SER A 223 25.29 -20.61 13.34
N GLY A 224 24.07 -20.37 12.83
CA GLY A 224 23.75 -19.20 12.01
C GLY A 224 22.72 -19.48 10.92
N ASP A 225 22.64 -20.72 10.44
CA ASP A 225 21.74 -21.07 9.34
C ASP A 225 20.28 -21.21 9.78
N LEU A 226 19.38 -20.77 8.90
CA LEU A 226 17.94 -20.92 9.08
C LEU A 226 17.55 -22.39 8.89
N SER A 227 17.00 -23.02 9.93
CA SER A 227 16.41 -24.35 9.84
C SER A 227 14.90 -24.24 9.66
N ILE A 228 14.31 -25.17 8.89
CA ILE A 228 12.86 -25.30 8.76
C ILE A 228 12.41 -26.42 9.69
N VAL A 229 11.54 -26.11 10.65
CA VAL A 229 11.00 -27.06 11.61
C VAL A 229 9.48 -26.95 11.62
N LYS A 230 8.79 -28.09 11.53
CA LYS A 230 7.32 -28.16 11.59
C LYS A 230 6.86 -28.08 13.02
N TYR A 231 5.84 -27.29 13.33
CA TYR A 231 5.24 -27.26 14.67
C TYR A 231 3.72 -27.46 14.63
N PRO A 232 3.14 -28.21 15.58
CA PRO A 232 1.70 -28.28 15.73
C PRO A 232 1.17 -26.98 16.35
N VAL A 233 0.12 -26.42 15.77
CA VAL A 233 -0.64 -25.28 16.32
C VAL A 233 -2.08 -25.75 16.55
N ASN A 234 -2.51 -25.77 17.81
CA ASN A 234 -3.81 -26.26 18.23
C ASN A 234 -4.35 -25.46 19.43
N SER A 235 -5.52 -25.84 19.93
CA SER A 235 -6.18 -25.14 21.04
C SER A 235 -5.35 -25.12 22.34
N ASP A 236 -4.56 -26.17 22.60
CA ASP A 236 -3.79 -26.32 23.84
C ASP A 236 -2.61 -25.35 23.89
N ASN A 237 -1.98 -25.08 22.74
CA ASN A 237 -0.79 -24.23 22.65
C ASN A 237 -1.02 -22.87 21.97
N ALA A 238 -2.24 -22.59 21.50
CA ALA A 238 -2.57 -21.35 20.79
C ALA A 238 -2.22 -20.08 21.58
N LYS A 239 -2.43 -20.07 22.90
CA LYS A 239 -2.10 -18.94 23.77
C LYS A 239 -0.59 -18.71 23.88
N SER A 240 0.19 -19.79 23.95
CA SER A 240 1.65 -19.72 23.98
C SER A 240 2.19 -19.18 22.66
N TRP A 241 1.65 -19.65 21.53
CA TRP A 241 1.98 -19.11 20.21
C TRP A 241 1.65 -17.62 20.08
N LEU A 242 0.46 -17.21 20.51
CA LEU A 242 0.07 -15.81 20.50
C LEU A 242 1.00 -14.96 21.38
N SER A 243 1.40 -15.46 22.54
CA SER A 243 2.35 -14.79 23.44
C SER A 243 3.73 -14.61 22.79
N ILE A 244 4.22 -15.61 22.05
CA ILE A 244 5.49 -15.55 21.32
C ILE A 244 5.43 -14.47 20.22
N ILE A 245 4.36 -14.45 19.43
CA ILE A 245 4.12 -13.44 18.39
C ILE A 245 4.04 -12.05 19.03
N TYR A 246 3.21 -11.90 20.06
CA TYR A 246 3.02 -10.63 20.76
C TYR A 246 4.31 -10.10 21.38
N LYS A 247 5.17 -10.98 21.89
CA LYS A 247 6.50 -10.59 22.40
C LYS A 247 7.37 -9.97 21.31
N GLN A 248 7.35 -10.51 20.08
CA GLN A 248 8.11 -9.91 18.98
C GLN A 248 7.46 -8.60 18.52
N TRP A 249 6.13 -8.50 18.54
CA TRP A 249 5.42 -7.25 18.26
C TRP A 249 5.76 -6.15 19.27
N LEU A 250 5.81 -6.49 20.56
CA LEU A 250 6.15 -5.55 21.62
C LEU A 250 7.57 -5.00 21.46
N GLU A 251 8.51 -5.83 20.99
CA GLU A 251 9.87 -5.37 20.65
C GLU A 251 9.84 -4.25 19.59
N LEU A 252 8.97 -4.38 18.58
CA LEU A 252 8.78 -3.32 17.60
C LEU A 252 8.21 -2.05 18.24
N GLU A 253 7.18 -2.17 19.07
CA GLU A 253 6.58 -1.02 19.74
C GLU A 253 7.59 -0.27 20.63
N VAL A 254 8.42 -1.00 21.40
CA VAL A 254 9.42 -0.40 22.29
C VAL A 254 10.46 0.43 21.52
N HIS A 255 10.89 -0.06 20.35
CA HIS A 255 11.94 0.64 19.57
C HIS A 255 11.38 1.68 18.62
N LEU A 256 10.12 1.56 18.18
CA LEU A 256 9.53 2.43 17.15
C LEU A 256 8.52 3.46 17.67
N LEU A 257 7.91 3.23 18.84
CA LEU A 257 6.89 4.09 19.41
C LEU A 257 7.37 4.78 20.69
N VAL A 258 6.70 5.86 21.06
CA VAL A 258 6.91 6.60 22.32
C VAL A 258 5.56 6.89 22.97
N ASP A 259 5.54 6.88 24.30
CA ASP A 259 4.34 7.29 25.05
C ASP A 259 4.26 8.82 25.09
N LYS A 260 3.14 9.38 24.62
CA LYS A 260 2.85 10.80 24.78
C LYS A 260 2.45 11.04 26.23
N LYS A 261 3.14 11.96 26.92
CA LYS A 261 2.77 12.37 28.29
C LYS A 261 1.30 12.75 28.32
N ALA A 262 0.54 12.13 29.20
CA ALA A 262 -0.86 12.46 29.42
C ALA A 262 -0.96 13.90 29.92
N THR A 263 -1.64 14.76 29.17
CA THR A 263 -2.31 15.94 29.78
C THR A 263 -3.48 15.42 30.61
N GLU A 264 -3.75 16.08 31.75
CA GLU A 264 -4.55 15.63 32.91
C GLU A 264 -5.97 15.09 32.62
N THR A 265 -6.43 15.07 31.37
CA THR A 265 -7.77 14.65 30.95
C THR A 265 -7.80 13.60 29.84
N THR A 266 -6.66 13.06 29.37
CA THR A 266 -6.66 12.07 28.26
C THR A 266 -5.71 10.90 28.49
N GLN A 267 -6.20 9.69 28.21
CA GLN A 267 -5.46 8.43 28.28
C GLN A 267 -4.14 8.50 27.50
N ALA A 268 -3.09 7.85 28.03
CA ALA A 268 -1.77 7.81 27.38
C ALA A 268 -1.89 7.37 25.91
N LYS A 269 -1.49 8.25 24.99
CA LYS A 269 -1.58 8.02 23.54
C LYS A 269 -0.19 7.67 23.03
N LYS A 270 -0.03 6.54 22.35
CA LYS A 270 1.22 6.21 21.65
C LYS A 270 1.41 7.14 20.45
N ASP A 271 2.65 7.50 20.18
CA ASP A 271 3.06 8.27 19.00
C ASP A 271 4.28 7.61 18.35
N THR A 272 4.56 7.96 17.10
CA THR A 272 5.75 7.48 16.39
C THR A 272 7.02 8.14 16.93
N ARG A 273 8.10 7.39 17.06
CA ARG A 273 9.42 7.94 17.37
C ARG A 273 9.88 8.89 16.26
N LYS A 274 10.35 10.08 16.65
CA LYS A 274 10.86 11.11 15.72
C LYS A 274 12.34 10.98 15.41
N ASP A 275 13.12 10.53 16.40
CA ASP A 275 14.57 10.35 16.27
C ASP A 275 14.91 8.99 15.67
N VAL A 276 16.01 8.91 14.91
CA VAL A 276 16.45 7.65 14.33
C VAL A 276 16.85 6.66 15.43
N PRO A 277 16.38 5.41 15.40
CA PRO A 277 16.81 4.39 16.35
C PRO A 277 18.32 4.15 16.28
N LYS A 278 18.93 3.90 17.45
CA LYS A 278 20.34 3.51 17.56
C LYS A 278 20.60 2.16 16.87
N ALA A 279 21.85 1.85 16.56
CA ALA A 279 22.23 0.63 15.86
C ALA A 279 21.70 -0.64 16.55
N GLU A 280 21.78 -0.70 17.88
CA GLU A 280 21.29 -1.84 18.67
C GLU A 280 19.77 -2.00 18.57
N ALA A 281 19.04 -0.88 18.54
CA ALA A 281 17.60 -0.88 18.36
C ALA A 281 17.22 -1.33 16.94
N ILE A 282 17.97 -0.90 15.91
CA ILE A 282 17.76 -1.40 14.54
C ILE A 282 18.03 -2.91 14.45
N HIS A 283 19.08 -3.43 15.09
CA HIS A 283 19.31 -4.87 15.18
C HIS A 283 18.14 -5.61 15.82
N ALA A 284 17.58 -5.06 16.90
CA ALA A 284 16.41 -5.65 17.57
C ALA A 284 15.17 -5.64 16.65
N ILE A 285 14.91 -4.52 15.96
CA ILE A 285 13.82 -4.39 14.98
C ILE A 285 13.96 -5.42 13.87
N VAL A 286 15.13 -5.53 13.23
CA VAL A 286 15.37 -6.51 12.15
C VAL A 286 15.14 -7.93 12.63
N ASN A 287 15.65 -8.29 13.81
CA ASN A 287 15.46 -9.61 14.39
C ASN A 287 13.98 -9.91 14.71
N ALA A 288 13.24 -8.92 15.22
CA ALA A 288 11.80 -9.05 15.46
C ALA A 288 11.04 -9.26 14.14
N MET A 289 11.38 -8.53 13.08
CA MET A 289 10.77 -8.66 11.76
C MET A 289 11.04 -10.04 11.11
N ILE A 290 12.27 -10.56 11.21
CA ILE A 290 12.62 -11.93 10.76
C ILE A 290 11.72 -12.97 11.45
N LYS A 291 11.55 -12.85 12.77
CA LYS A 291 10.74 -13.77 13.57
C LYS A 291 9.24 -13.63 13.25
N LEU A 292 8.72 -12.41 13.19
CA LEU A 292 7.31 -12.16 12.87
C LEU A 292 6.94 -12.69 11.49
N ARG A 293 7.81 -12.50 10.49
CA ARG A 293 7.62 -13.09 9.16
C ARG A 293 7.52 -14.60 9.21
N SER A 294 8.42 -15.25 9.95
CA SER A 294 8.45 -16.71 10.08
C SER A 294 7.27 -17.27 10.88
N LEU A 295 6.68 -16.45 11.76
CA LEU A 295 5.50 -16.79 12.56
C LEU A 295 4.18 -16.39 11.89
N GLN A 296 4.20 -15.74 10.71
CA GLN A 296 2.99 -15.32 10.01
C GLN A 296 2.01 -16.47 9.75
N PRO A 297 2.43 -17.68 9.33
CA PRO A 297 1.48 -18.78 9.10
C PRO A 297 0.82 -19.29 10.40
N VAL A 298 1.51 -19.14 11.55
CA VAL A 298 0.92 -19.40 12.87
C VAL A 298 -0.16 -18.37 13.17
N LEU A 299 0.13 -17.08 12.97
CA LEU A 299 -0.87 -16.02 13.14
C LEU A 299 -2.09 -16.24 12.26
N ASP A 300 -1.89 -16.57 10.98
CA ASP A 300 -2.96 -16.87 10.02
C ASP A 300 -3.88 -18.00 10.52
N HIS A 301 -3.29 -19.07 11.05
CA HIS A 301 -4.06 -20.15 11.67
C HIS A 301 -4.81 -19.68 12.93
N LEU A 302 -4.18 -18.88 13.80
CA LEU A 302 -4.86 -18.31 14.97
C LEU A 302 -6.02 -17.37 14.60
N LEU A 303 -5.94 -16.70 13.45
CA LEU A 303 -7.02 -15.85 12.95
C LEU A 303 -8.21 -16.64 12.37
N SER A 304 -8.07 -17.95 12.16
CA SER A 304 -9.15 -18.83 11.69
C SER A 304 -10.15 -19.21 12.79
N VAL A 305 -9.91 -18.81 14.04
CA VAL A 305 -10.79 -19.09 15.18
C VAL A 305 -12.19 -18.54 14.96
N GLU A 306 -13.19 -19.39 15.21
CA GLU A 306 -14.60 -19.03 15.07
C GLU A 306 -14.96 -17.82 15.95
N GLY A 307 -15.75 -16.89 15.38
CA GLY A 307 -16.21 -15.70 16.09
C GLY A 307 -15.21 -14.54 16.20
N LEU A 308 -13.91 -14.77 16.00
CA LEU A 308 -12.89 -13.72 16.11
C LEU A 308 -13.14 -12.54 15.14
N HIS A 309 -13.58 -12.85 13.92
CA HIS A 309 -13.92 -11.85 12.91
C HIS A 309 -15.01 -10.88 13.39
N LYS A 310 -15.98 -11.34 14.19
CA LYS A 310 -17.02 -10.48 14.79
C LYS A 310 -16.43 -9.58 15.86
N VAL A 311 -15.61 -10.13 16.76
CA VAL A 311 -14.96 -9.37 17.84
C VAL A 311 -14.08 -8.24 17.28
N LEU A 312 -13.32 -8.54 16.22
CA LEU A 312 -12.52 -7.52 15.52
C LEU A 312 -13.43 -6.45 14.87
N ALA A 313 -14.46 -6.86 14.13
CA ALA A 313 -15.38 -5.92 13.49
C ALA A 313 -16.11 -5.01 14.49
N ASP A 314 -16.55 -5.54 15.64
CA ASP A 314 -17.20 -4.77 16.69
C ASP A 314 -16.25 -3.75 17.33
N ALA A 315 -14.98 -4.13 17.54
CA ALA A 315 -13.97 -3.21 18.06
C ALA A 315 -13.65 -2.08 17.06
N GLU A 316 -13.57 -2.39 15.76
CA GLU A 316 -13.42 -1.38 14.69
C GLU A 316 -14.60 -0.41 14.68
N ALA A 317 -15.84 -0.92 14.71
CA ALA A 317 -17.05 -0.11 14.68
C ALA A 317 -17.16 0.82 15.89
N LYS A 318 -16.79 0.34 17.09
CA LYS A 318 -16.73 1.15 18.31
C LYS A 318 -15.70 2.27 18.20
N GLN A 319 -14.49 1.94 17.73
CA GLN A 319 -13.43 2.93 17.60
C GLN A 319 -13.76 4.00 16.54
N TYR A 320 -14.42 3.60 15.46
CA TYR A 320 -14.91 4.50 14.44
C TYR A 320 -15.98 5.47 15.00
N SER A 321 -16.97 4.94 15.72
CA SER A 321 -18.02 5.75 16.37
C SER A 321 -17.44 6.78 17.35
N LEU A 322 -16.40 6.40 18.10
CA LEU A 322 -15.69 7.29 19.01
C LEU A 322 -14.96 8.43 18.27
N ARG A 323 -14.33 8.14 17.14
CA ARG A 323 -13.66 9.17 16.32
C ARG A 323 -14.64 10.18 15.76
N ASN A 324 -15.79 9.72 15.26
CA ASN A 324 -16.80 10.59 14.67
C ASN A 324 -17.57 11.43 15.70
N SER A 325 -17.68 10.95 16.94
CA SER A 325 -18.31 11.72 18.02
C SER A 325 -17.45 12.90 18.48
N THR A 326 -16.13 12.81 18.31
CA THR A 326 -15.16 13.85 18.72
C THR A 326 -14.95 14.94 17.64
N THR A 327 -15.43 14.75 16.41
CA THR A 327 -15.22 15.67 15.27
C THR A 327 -16.41 16.61 14.98
N LEU A 328 -17.47 16.60 15.79
CA LEU A 328 -18.51 17.63 15.76
C LEU A 328 -18.01 18.87 16.53
N PRO A 329 -17.85 20.06 15.91
CA PRO A 329 -17.48 21.25 16.64
C PRO A 329 -18.67 21.70 17.50
N ALA A 330 -18.44 21.86 18.80
CA ALA A 330 -19.23 22.78 19.60
C ALA A 330 -18.95 24.20 19.10
N ASP A 331 -20.00 24.94 18.77
CA ASP A 331 -19.99 26.33 18.31
C ASP A 331 -19.07 27.24 19.13
N LYS A 332 -17.83 27.47 18.69
CA LYS A 332 -17.06 28.69 18.93
C LYS A 332 -16.12 28.96 17.76
N ALA A 333 -16.51 29.91 16.91
CA ALA A 333 -15.62 30.53 15.94
C ALA A 333 -14.59 31.38 16.72
N ASP A 334 -13.33 30.97 16.67
CA ASP A 334 -12.20 31.88 16.93
C ASP A 334 -11.39 31.95 15.64
N GLU A 335 -11.68 32.99 14.86
CA GLU A 335 -10.86 33.46 13.75
C GLU A 335 -9.53 33.91 14.33
N ASN A 336 -8.46 33.09 14.25
CA ASN A 336 -7.03 33.51 14.17
C ASN A 336 -6.00 32.40 14.43
N ASN A 337 -6.34 31.12 14.29
CA ASN A 337 -5.33 30.06 14.23
C ASN A 337 -5.48 29.27 12.93
N VAL A 338 -4.83 29.75 11.87
CA VAL A 338 -4.53 28.92 10.70
C VAL A 338 -3.43 27.95 11.14
N ALA A 339 -3.81 26.93 11.89
CA ALA A 339 -3.00 25.74 12.07
C ALA A 339 -2.97 25.04 10.71
N GLU A 340 -1.77 24.90 10.14
CA GLU A 340 -1.51 24.02 9.01
C GLU A 340 -2.19 22.68 9.27
N SER A 341 -3.26 22.40 8.53
CA SER A 341 -3.99 21.16 8.65
C SER A 341 -3.09 20.02 8.15
N GLU A 342 -2.59 19.22 9.08
CA GLU A 342 -1.78 18.04 8.79
C GLU A 342 -2.48 17.16 7.74
N ASP A 343 -1.80 16.96 6.61
CA ASP A 343 -2.13 16.08 5.49
C ASP A 343 -2.83 14.78 5.95
N SER A 344 -4.15 14.74 5.80
CA SER A 344 -5.03 13.62 6.17
C SER A 344 -5.35 12.69 5.01
N GLU A 345 -4.49 12.60 4.00
CA GLU A 345 -4.86 11.98 2.72
C GLU A 345 -4.33 10.54 2.50
N ASP A 346 -3.62 9.95 3.47
CA ASP A 346 -3.24 8.52 3.45
C ASP A 346 -4.05 7.77 4.53
N HIS A 347 -5.38 7.70 4.36
CA HIS A 347 -6.27 6.86 5.17
C HIS A 347 -6.26 5.38 4.72
N ASP A 348 -5.39 5.03 3.77
CA ASP A 348 -5.46 3.78 3.02
C ASP A 348 -4.74 2.62 3.70
N GLU A 349 -5.53 1.88 4.49
CA GLU A 349 -5.68 0.42 4.45
C GLU A 349 -6.52 -0.08 5.64
N LEU A 350 -6.55 0.69 6.73
CA LEU A 350 -7.40 0.42 7.89
C LEU A 350 -8.46 1.50 8.14
N ASN A 351 -8.34 2.73 7.62
CA ASN A 351 -9.38 3.75 7.82
C ASN A 351 -10.38 3.73 6.65
N LEU A 352 -11.57 3.21 6.94
CA LEU A 352 -12.72 3.24 6.04
C LEU A 352 -13.21 4.68 5.82
N THR A 353 -13.63 4.98 4.61
CA THR A 353 -14.27 6.26 4.26
C THR A 353 -15.70 6.31 4.79
N GLN A 354 -16.21 7.53 5.03
CA GLN A 354 -17.55 7.77 5.60
C GLN A 354 -18.69 7.03 4.85
N LYS A 355 -18.52 6.70 3.57
CA LYS A 355 -19.56 6.05 2.76
C LYS A 355 -19.48 4.51 2.72
N GLU A 356 -18.31 3.93 3.01
CA GLU A 356 -18.19 2.48 3.29
C GLU A 356 -18.91 2.08 4.58
N VAL A 357 -19.22 3.06 5.43
CA VAL A 357 -19.98 2.90 6.67
C VAL A 357 -21.50 2.97 6.44
N ASP A 358 -21.95 3.78 5.47
CA ASP A 358 -23.37 4.03 5.25
C ASP A 358 -24.03 3.04 4.26
N SER A 359 -23.29 2.46 3.31
CA SER A 359 -23.84 1.44 2.41
C SER A 359 -23.46 0.02 2.83
N ALA A 360 -24.27 -0.56 3.72
CA ALA A 360 -24.24 -1.96 4.16
C ALA A 360 -22.98 -2.33 4.97
N GLN A 361 -23.16 -2.45 6.29
CA GLN A 361 -22.48 -3.39 7.19
C GLN A 361 -21.08 -3.81 6.72
N LEU A 362 -20.02 -3.25 7.34
CA LEU A 362 -18.70 -3.88 7.45
C LEU A 362 -18.90 -5.40 7.44
N TYR A 363 -18.63 -6.09 6.33
CA TYR A 363 -18.83 -7.53 6.28
C TYR A 363 -17.92 -8.12 7.37
N PRO A 364 -18.47 -8.60 8.51
CA PRO A 364 -17.66 -8.95 9.65
C PRO A 364 -16.66 -10.05 9.29
N SER A 365 -16.99 -10.84 8.26
CA SER A 365 -16.17 -11.89 7.66
C SER A 365 -14.78 -11.46 7.18
N TYR A 366 -14.53 -10.17 6.91
CA TYR A 366 -13.22 -9.70 6.41
C TYR A 366 -12.31 -9.07 7.47
N ALA A 367 -12.75 -8.94 8.73
CA ALA A 367 -11.95 -8.26 9.76
C ALA A 367 -10.61 -8.96 10.06
N THR A 368 -10.60 -10.30 10.06
CA THR A 368 -9.37 -11.08 10.20
C THR A 368 -8.44 -10.88 9.01
N SER A 369 -8.98 -10.82 7.78
CA SER A 369 -8.21 -10.51 6.57
C SER A 369 -7.61 -9.11 6.61
N ARG A 370 -8.32 -8.10 7.14
CA ARG A 370 -7.79 -6.74 7.33
C ARG A 370 -6.61 -6.74 8.30
N LEU A 371 -6.73 -7.39 9.45
CA LEU A 371 -5.63 -7.52 10.40
C LEU A 371 -4.42 -8.22 9.79
N MET A 372 -4.63 -9.32 9.07
CA MET A 372 -3.53 -10.02 8.38
C MET A 372 -2.90 -9.17 7.28
N SER A 373 -3.70 -8.40 6.53
CA SER A 373 -3.19 -7.47 5.51
C SER A 373 -2.32 -6.39 6.15
N ALA A 374 -2.78 -5.77 7.22
CA ALA A 374 -2.02 -4.76 7.94
C ALA A 374 -0.69 -5.34 8.47
N PHE A 375 -0.75 -6.56 9.04
CA PHE A 375 0.44 -7.26 9.52
C PHE A 375 1.45 -7.53 8.40
N LYS A 376 0.98 -7.99 7.23
CA LYS A 376 1.81 -8.16 6.02
C LYS A 376 2.44 -6.84 5.55
N ASN A 377 1.73 -5.73 5.67
CA ASN A 377 2.25 -4.41 5.30
C ASN A 377 3.39 -3.95 6.20
N VAL A 378 3.37 -4.29 7.49
CA VAL A 378 4.53 -4.08 8.39
C VAL A 378 5.72 -4.94 7.95
N LEU A 379 5.46 -6.17 7.51
CA LEU A 379 6.48 -7.10 7.03
C LEU A 379 6.96 -6.81 5.60
N GLY A 380 6.40 -5.83 4.89
CA GLY A 380 6.69 -5.54 3.49
C GLY A 380 8.19 -5.35 3.20
N TRP A 381 8.89 -4.57 4.03
CA TRP A 381 10.35 -4.38 3.92
C TRP A 381 11.12 -5.67 4.18
N GLN A 382 10.62 -6.56 5.06
CA GLN A 382 11.25 -7.85 5.31
C GLN A 382 11.16 -8.77 4.10
N TYR A 383 10.00 -8.81 3.43
CA TYR A 383 9.85 -9.55 2.19
C TYR A 383 10.73 -8.96 1.08
N ALA A 384 10.67 -7.64 0.90
CA ALA A 384 11.40 -6.95 -0.14
C ALA A 384 12.93 -7.09 -0.01
N THR A 385 13.48 -6.93 1.20
CA THR A 385 14.92 -7.08 1.42
C THR A 385 15.41 -8.49 1.09
N THR A 386 14.70 -9.54 1.55
CA THR A 386 15.06 -10.92 1.24
C THR A 386 14.93 -11.23 -0.25
N TYR A 387 13.85 -10.79 -0.89
CA TYR A 387 13.63 -11.04 -2.31
C TYR A 387 14.70 -10.37 -3.18
N VAL A 388 14.93 -9.07 -2.96
CA VAL A 388 15.93 -8.30 -3.71
C VAL A 388 17.35 -8.83 -3.46
N TYR A 389 17.67 -9.25 -2.23
CA TYR A 389 18.96 -9.88 -1.93
C TYR A 389 19.15 -11.18 -2.71
N ALA A 390 18.14 -12.05 -2.75
CA ALA A 390 18.19 -13.31 -3.52
C ALA A 390 18.34 -13.06 -5.03
N LYS A 391 17.91 -11.90 -5.53
CA LYS A 391 18.01 -11.47 -6.92
C LYS A 391 19.14 -10.48 -7.19
N ALA A 392 20.02 -10.22 -6.21
CA ALA A 392 21.05 -9.18 -6.32
C ALA A 392 21.97 -9.35 -7.54
N SER A 393 22.26 -10.60 -7.94
CA SER A 393 23.07 -10.91 -9.11
C SER A 393 22.49 -10.34 -10.41
N HIS A 394 21.16 -10.21 -10.51
CA HIS A 394 20.48 -9.68 -11.69
C HIS A 394 20.80 -8.19 -11.93
N PHE A 395 21.22 -7.45 -10.88
CA PHE A 395 21.52 -6.02 -10.95
C PHE A 395 23.00 -5.72 -11.28
N ARG A 396 23.84 -6.76 -11.46
CA ARG A 396 25.28 -6.59 -11.68
C ARG A 396 25.67 -6.34 -13.14
N GLY A 397 24.73 -6.48 -14.07
CA GLY A 397 24.92 -6.22 -15.50
C GLY A 397 24.88 -4.73 -15.87
N THR A 398 24.67 -4.44 -17.17
CA THR A 398 24.50 -3.07 -17.69
C THR A 398 23.14 -2.51 -17.28
N LEU A 399 23.00 -2.11 -16.02
CA LEU A 399 21.77 -1.56 -15.48
C LEU A 399 21.64 -0.07 -15.80
N LYS A 400 20.66 0.32 -16.61
CA LYS A 400 20.30 1.73 -16.82
C LYS A 400 19.23 2.15 -15.81
N LEU A 401 19.56 3.11 -14.94
CA LEU A 401 18.62 3.70 -13.99
C LEU A 401 18.23 5.09 -14.47
N SER A 402 16.94 5.41 -14.46
CA SER A 402 16.48 6.77 -14.76
C SER A 402 15.30 7.17 -13.88
N ARG A 403 15.14 8.46 -13.61
CA ARG A 403 13.94 9.02 -12.95
C ARG A 403 13.13 9.80 -13.97
N PHE A 404 11.81 9.63 -13.94
CA PHE A 404 10.85 10.44 -14.67
C PHE A 404 10.09 11.36 -13.70
N TYR A 405 10.02 12.64 -14.02
CA TYR A 405 9.29 13.64 -13.21
C TYR A 405 8.88 14.85 -14.05
N TYR A 406 8.02 15.72 -13.49
CA TYR A 406 7.62 16.99 -14.12
C TYR A 406 8.43 18.14 -13.50
N PRO A 407 9.38 18.77 -14.24
CA PRO A 407 10.41 19.66 -13.67
C PRO A 407 9.89 21.02 -13.18
N HIS A 408 8.70 21.45 -13.61
CA HIS A 408 8.13 22.74 -13.22
C HIS A 408 6.89 22.60 -12.33
N GLY A 409 6.65 21.39 -11.82
CA GLY A 409 5.37 21.06 -11.17
C GLY A 409 4.21 21.20 -12.16
N LEU A 410 3.00 20.98 -11.67
CA LEU A 410 1.77 21.25 -12.40
C LEU A 410 1.05 22.43 -11.74
N GLU A 411 0.24 23.18 -12.47
CA GLU A 411 -0.52 24.29 -11.88
C GLU A 411 -1.81 23.80 -11.21
N PRO A 412 -2.14 24.26 -9.98
CA PRO A 412 -3.38 23.87 -9.32
C PRO A 412 -4.62 24.23 -10.13
N ALA A 413 -5.55 23.28 -10.23
CA ALA A 413 -6.88 23.56 -10.76
C ALA A 413 -7.69 24.29 -9.67
N VAL A 414 -7.78 25.63 -9.79
CA VAL A 414 -8.57 26.46 -8.88
C VAL A 414 -10.00 26.56 -9.41
N PHE A 415 -10.95 25.99 -8.67
CA PHE A 415 -12.37 26.10 -8.99
C PHE A 415 -13.05 27.18 -8.16
N HIS A 416 -13.93 27.95 -8.79
CA HIS A 416 -14.83 28.84 -8.05
C HIS A 416 -15.98 28.01 -7.44
N PRO A 417 -16.44 28.28 -6.19
CA PRO A 417 -17.54 27.54 -5.57
C PRO A 417 -18.78 27.43 -6.45
N LYS A 418 -19.15 28.53 -7.14
CA LYS A 418 -20.26 28.57 -8.11
C LYS A 418 -20.11 27.55 -9.24
N THR A 419 -18.89 27.34 -9.76
CA THR A 419 -18.63 26.36 -10.83
C THR A 419 -18.85 24.94 -10.32
N VAL A 420 -18.40 24.63 -9.10
CA VAL A 420 -18.60 23.32 -8.47
C VAL A 420 -20.08 23.04 -8.28
N THR A 421 -20.81 23.99 -7.69
CA THR A 421 -22.26 23.88 -7.49
C THR A 421 -23.01 23.73 -8.82
N ASP A 422 -22.69 24.55 -9.82
CA ASP A 422 -23.34 24.46 -11.13
C ASP A 422 -23.14 23.10 -11.82
N VAL A 423 -21.92 22.57 -11.81
CA VAL A 423 -21.64 21.26 -12.40
C VAL A 423 -22.35 20.14 -11.64
N LEU A 424 -22.22 20.09 -10.31
CA LEU A 424 -22.72 18.95 -9.53
C LEU A 424 -24.25 18.98 -9.38
N GLU A 425 -24.85 20.15 -9.15
CA GLU A 425 -26.29 20.29 -8.92
C GLU A 425 -27.06 20.51 -10.22
N ASN A 426 -26.67 21.48 -11.04
CA ASN A 426 -27.46 21.87 -12.21
C ASN A 426 -27.22 20.93 -13.39
N LYS A 427 -25.95 20.64 -13.71
CA LYS A 427 -25.60 19.82 -14.87
C LYS A 427 -25.76 18.32 -14.58
N LEU A 428 -25.27 17.85 -13.43
CA LEU A 428 -25.26 16.42 -13.10
C LEU A 428 -26.42 15.97 -12.21
N LYS A 429 -27.17 16.89 -11.59
CA LYS A 429 -28.33 16.59 -10.74
C LYS A 429 -28.03 15.56 -9.66
N LEU A 430 -26.87 15.69 -9.00
CA LEU A 430 -26.48 14.84 -7.87
C LEU A 430 -27.23 15.35 -6.63
N GLU A 431 -28.14 14.53 -6.07
CA GLU A 431 -28.99 14.93 -4.93
C GLU A 431 -28.17 15.18 -3.66
N SER A 432 -28.63 16.15 -2.86
CA SER A 432 -28.01 16.69 -1.63
C SER A 432 -27.99 15.72 -0.43
N SER A 433 -28.17 14.41 -0.63
CA SER A 433 -28.23 13.43 0.47
C SER A 433 -26.87 13.16 1.12
N ILE A 434 -25.78 13.59 0.48
CA ILE A 434 -24.47 13.74 1.08
C ILE A 434 -24.29 15.25 1.27
N PRO A 435 -23.93 15.75 2.47
CA PRO A 435 -23.32 17.06 2.56
C PRO A 435 -21.97 16.96 1.81
N TYR A 436 -21.99 17.18 0.50
CA TYR A 436 -20.75 17.43 -0.21
C TYR A 436 -20.36 18.84 0.22
N ASN A 437 -19.44 18.91 1.16
CA ASN A 437 -18.91 20.19 1.59
C ASN A 437 -18.16 20.75 0.38
N THR A 438 -18.71 21.73 -0.34
CA THR A 438 -18.04 22.39 -1.46
C THR A 438 -16.61 22.77 -1.07
N THR A 439 -16.38 23.18 0.18
CA THR A 439 -15.04 23.43 0.75
C THR A 439 -14.16 22.19 0.74
N ARG A 440 -14.69 21.01 1.08
CA ARG A 440 -13.95 19.73 0.97
C ARG A 440 -13.57 19.46 -0.48
N ILE A 441 -14.50 19.56 -1.43
CA ILE A 441 -14.20 19.33 -2.85
C ILE A 441 -13.13 20.30 -3.35
N LEU A 442 -13.27 21.58 -3.03
CA LEU A 442 -12.30 22.61 -3.39
C LEU A 442 -10.91 22.29 -2.82
N SER A 443 -10.83 21.95 -1.53
CA SER A 443 -9.59 21.49 -0.89
C SER A 443 -9.02 20.24 -1.60
N THR A 444 -9.86 19.26 -1.91
CA THR A 444 -9.47 18.04 -2.61
C THR A 444 -8.98 18.30 -4.04
N THR A 445 -9.54 19.30 -4.75
CA THR A 445 -9.05 19.70 -6.08
C THR A 445 -7.68 20.38 -6.01
N LEU A 446 -7.43 21.17 -4.97
CA LEU A 446 -6.13 21.80 -4.73
C LEU A 446 -5.04 20.78 -4.38
N ASN A 447 -5.42 19.66 -3.77
CA ASN A 447 -4.51 18.58 -3.39
C ASN A 447 -4.37 17.48 -4.45
N ALA A 448 -5.04 17.61 -5.60
CA ALA A 448 -4.96 16.64 -6.69
C ALA A 448 -3.52 16.53 -7.22
N LYS A 449 -3.14 15.33 -7.67
CA LYS A 449 -1.78 15.01 -8.13
C LYS A 449 -1.84 14.19 -9.41
N VAL A 450 -0.77 14.26 -10.21
CA VAL A 450 -0.54 13.19 -11.19
C VAL A 450 0.02 12.01 -10.42
N HIS A 451 -0.72 10.91 -10.44
CA HIS A 451 -0.26 9.67 -9.81
C HIS A 451 0.94 9.12 -10.55
N ALA A 452 1.89 8.54 -9.81
CA ALA A 452 3.14 8.01 -10.35
C ALA A 452 2.91 6.95 -11.45
N GLU A 453 1.87 6.12 -11.34
CA GLU A 453 1.50 5.14 -12.37
C GLU A 453 1.09 5.85 -13.67
N ALA A 454 0.27 6.88 -13.54
CA ALA A 454 -0.22 7.66 -14.68
C ALA A 454 0.91 8.44 -15.34
N ALA A 455 1.85 8.98 -14.57
CA ALA A 455 3.04 9.65 -15.08
C ALA A 455 3.87 8.72 -15.98
N LEU A 456 4.17 7.50 -15.52
CA LEU A 456 4.95 6.53 -16.31
C LEU A 456 4.19 6.00 -17.52
N MET A 457 2.89 5.70 -17.39
CA MET A 457 2.06 5.31 -18.53
C MET A 457 2.09 6.40 -19.61
N SER A 458 1.95 7.66 -19.20
CA SER A 458 2.03 8.81 -20.11
C SER A 458 3.39 8.93 -20.77
N TRP A 459 4.48 8.83 -20.01
CA TRP A 459 5.83 8.83 -20.58
C TRP A 459 6.02 7.74 -21.63
N ILE A 460 5.54 6.52 -21.38
CA ILE A 460 5.65 5.40 -22.31
C ILE A 460 4.90 5.68 -23.62
N THR A 461 3.80 6.43 -23.59
CA THR A 461 3.10 6.86 -24.82
C THR A 461 3.92 7.79 -25.71
N THR A 462 4.96 8.43 -25.17
CA THR A 462 5.83 9.37 -25.90
C THR A 462 7.07 8.69 -26.50
N LEU A 463 7.29 7.40 -26.21
CA LEU A 463 8.43 6.67 -26.77
C LEU A 463 8.20 6.38 -28.26
N ASP A 464 9.26 6.52 -29.06
CA ASP A 464 9.23 6.20 -30.48
C ASP A 464 8.83 4.73 -30.72
N GLU A 465 8.17 4.44 -31.84
CA GLU A 465 7.68 3.09 -32.20
C GLU A 465 8.77 2.00 -32.12
N LYS A 466 10.04 2.36 -32.35
CA LYS A 466 11.18 1.43 -32.24
C LYS A 466 11.51 1.03 -30.79
N GLU A 467 11.32 1.93 -29.83
CA GLU A 467 11.46 1.65 -28.40
C GLU A 467 10.20 0.97 -27.85
N SER A 468 9.01 1.35 -28.36
CA SER A 468 7.73 0.74 -28.02
C SER A 468 7.59 -0.72 -28.51
N ALA A 469 8.12 -1.04 -29.70
CA ALA A 469 8.07 -2.39 -30.28
C ALA A 469 8.91 -3.44 -29.52
N CYS A 470 9.81 -3.02 -28.63
CA CYS A 470 10.66 -3.91 -27.84
C CYS A 470 9.96 -4.54 -26.62
N SER A 471 8.79 -4.07 -26.20
CA SER A 471 7.91 -4.75 -25.25
C SER A 471 6.45 -4.34 -25.43
N ILE A 472 5.61 -5.28 -25.87
CA ILE A 472 4.15 -5.09 -25.96
C ILE A 472 3.53 -4.94 -24.54
N GLU A 473 4.20 -5.50 -23.54
CA GLU A 473 3.78 -5.49 -22.13
C GLU A 473 4.78 -4.73 -21.27
N TRP A 474 4.27 -3.80 -20.47
CA TRP A 474 5.02 -2.92 -19.58
C TRP A 474 4.68 -3.26 -18.12
N PRO A 475 5.49 -4.06 -17.43
CA PRO A 475 5.31 -4.35 -16.01
C PRO A 475 5.57 -3.11 -15.15
N ILE A 476 4.54 -2.70 -14.42
CA ILE A 476 4.58 -1.55 -13.51
C ILE A 476 4.52 -2.08 -12.07
N GLY A 477 5.63 -1.92 -11.35
CA GLY A 477 5.71 -2.22 -9.92
C GLY A 477 5.34 -1.03 -9.05
N VAL A 478 4.45 -1.26 -8.09
CA VAL A 478 4.00 -0.29 -7.08
C VAL A 478 3.89 -1.00 -5.74
N SER A 479 4.24 -0.32 -4.65
CA SER A 479 4.09 -0.88 -3.30
C SER A 479 2.63 -1.04 -2.83
N LYS A 480 1.65 -0.56 -3.62
CA LYS A 480 0.21 -0.62 -3.36
C LYS A 480 -0.52 -1.03 -4.64
N LYS A 481 -1.78 -1.52 -4.51
CA LYS A 481 -2.67 -1.66 -5.67
C LYS A 481 -2.91 -0.29 -6.31
N SER A 482 -3.16 -0.28 -7.62
CA SER A 482 -3.44 0.96 -8.35
C SER A 482 -4.84 1.51 -8.04
N CYS A 483 -4.98 2.84 -8.09
CA CYS A 483 -6.29 3.49 -7.98
C CYS A 483 -7.18 3.18 -9.18
N ARG A 484 -8.49 3.44 -9.04
CA ARG A 484 -9.44 3.16 -10.12
C ARG A 484 -9.09 3.90 -11.41
N LEU A 485 -8.69 5.17 -11.33
CA LEU A 485 -8.36 5.96 -12.53
C LEU A 485 -7.06 5.52 -13.22
N CYS A 486 -6.04 5.13 -12.47
CA CYS A 486 -4.82 4.54 -13.05
C CYS A 486 -5.13 3.23 -13.78
N TRP A 487 -6.00 2.38 -13.20
CA TRP A 487 -6.46 1.15 -13.84
C TRP A 487 -7.27 1.40 -15.13
N GLU A 488 -8.11 2.44 -15.14
CA GLU A 488 -8.91 2.79 -16.32
C GLU A 488 -8.05 3.44 -17.41
N LEU A 489 -7.02 4.21 -17.03
CA LEU A 489 -6.04 4.74 -17.97
C LEU A 489 -5.30 3.62 -18.70
N SER A 490 -4.82 2.60 -17.97
CA SER A 490 -4.15 1.45 -18.62
C SER A 490 -5.09 0.71 -19.57
N SER A 491 -6.36 0.55 -19.18
CA SER A 491 -7.40 -0.07 -20.02
C SER A 491 -7.68 0.73 -21.30
N CYS A 492 -7.75 2.07 -21.18
CA CYS A 492 -7.94 2.95 -22.34
C CYS A 492 -6.72 2.92 -23.28
N LEU A 493 -5.51 2.97 -22.74
CA LEU A 493 -4.26 2.90 -23.51
C LEU A 493 -4.08 1.57 -24.24
N LYS A 494 -4.52 0.47 -23.63
CA LYS A 494 -4.55 -0.85 -24.29
C LYS A 494 -5.46 -0.86 -25.51
N GLN A 495 -6.61 -0.20 -25.43
CA GLN A 495 -7.57 -0.15 -26.53
C GLN A 495 -7.13 0.78 -27.66
N GLU A 496 -6.65 1.98 -27.32
CA GLU A 496 -6.35 3.04 -28.30
C GLU A 496 -4.92 2.92 -28.87
N ASN A 497 -3.94 2.64 -28.02
CA ASN A 497 -2.51 2.68 -28.38
C ASN A 497 -1.87 1.29 -28.44
N ARG A 498 -2.63 0.22 -28.15
CA ARG A 498 -2.13 -1.17 -28.05
C ARG A 498 -1.01 -1.37 -27.01
N LEU A 499 -0.86 -0.42 -26.08
CA LEU A 499 0.09 -0.50 -24.98
C LEU A 499 -0.53 -1.31 -23.84
N VAL A 500 0.06 -2.46 -23.50
CA VAL A 500 -0.41 -3.28 -22.38
C VAL A 500 0.43 -2.96 -21.16
N PHE A 501 -0.20 -2.51 -20.07
CA PHE A 501 0.46 -2.32 -18.79
C PHE A 501 0.04 -3.42 -17.83
N GLN A 502 1.00 -4.04 -17.15
CA GLN A 502 0.72 -4.99 -16.08
C GLN A 502 0.80 -4.23 -14.74
N LEU A 503 -0.36 -3.97 -14.14
CA LEU A 503 -0.49 -3.30 -12.84
C LEU A 503 -0.69 -4.35 -11.72
N PRO A 504 -0.34 -4.04 -10.46
CA PRO A 504 -0.47 -4.96 -9.31
C PRO A 504 -1.93 -5.21 -8.85
N GLY A 505 -2.90 -5.06 -9.76
CA GLY A 505 -4.33 -5.03 -9.46
C GLY A 505 -4.82 -3.64 -9.05
N THR A 506 -6.11 -3.55 -8.71
CA THR A 506 -6.75 -2.31 -8.28
C THR A 506 -7.55 -2.48 -6.99
N HIS A 507 -7.45 -1.49 -6.09
CA HIS A 507 -8.34 -1.40 -4.93
C HIS A 507 -9.67 -0.69 -5.27
N SER A 508 -9.88 -0.28 -6.53
CA SER A 508 -11.11 0.34 -7.05
C SER A 508 -11.57 1.64 -6.38
N THR A 509 -10.74 2.24 -5.54
CA THR A 509 -11.02 3.54 -4.92
C THR A 509 -10.59 4.67 -5.86
N PHE A 510 -11.43 5.69 -5.97
CA PHE A 510 -11.09 6.93 -6.64
C PHE A 510 -10.31 7.84 -5.69
N TYR A 511 -9.25 8.45 -6.20
CA TYR A 511 -8.53 9.53 -5.52
C TYR A 511 -8.48 10.77 -6.42
N PRO A 512 -8.15 11.93 -5.86
CA PRO A 512 -7.96 13.15 -6.62
C PRO A 512 -6.86 12.93 -7.66
N TRP A 513 -7.18 13.21 -8.92
CA TRP A 513 -6.34 12.77 -10.03
C TRP A 513 -6.22 13.85 -11.08
N ILE A 514 -4.98 14.21 -11.39
CA ILE A 514 -4.65 15.12 -12.48
C ILE A 514 -4.31 14.29 -13.72
N PRO A 515 -4.92 14.57 -14.88
CA PRO A 515 -4.51 13.94 -16.12
C PRO A 515 -3.04 14.26 -16.47
N PRO A 516 -2.19 13.26 -16.71
CA PRO A 516 -0.83 13.49 -17.17
C PRO A 516 -0.81 14.35 -18.45
N PRO A 517 0.11 15.31 -18.59
CA PRO A 517 0.38 15.99 -19.85
C PRO A 517 0.70 14.98 -20.97
N GLY A 518 0.16 15.20 -22.18
CA GLY A 518 0.42 14.35 -23.35
C GLY A 518 -0.60 13.23 -23.61
N ILE A 519 -1.52 12.94 -22.67
CA ILE A 519 -2.64 12.03 -22.93
C ILE A 519 -3.62 12.67 -23.91
N SER A 520 -4.01 11.92 -24.95
CA SER A 520 -4.91 12.40 -26.01
C SER A 520 -6.33 12.66 -25.51
N ASP A 521 -7.03 13.62 -26.14
CA ASP A 521 -8.41 13.97 -25.79
C ASP A 521 -9.37 12.78 -25.90
N ILE A 522 -9.13 11.85 -26.83
CA ILE A 522 -9.91 10.62 -26.98
C ILE A 522 -9.87 9.79 -25.69
N ILE A 523 -8.68 9.63 -25.10
CA ILE A 523 -8.51 8.89 -23.84
C ILE A 523 -9.11 9.68 -22.68
N LEU A 524 -8.88 11.00 -22.62
CA LEU A 524 -9.46 11.86 -21.59
C LEU A 524 -11.00 11.81 -21.60
N LEU A 525 -11.60 11.80 -22.78
CA LEU A 525 -13.04 11.62 -22.94
C LEU A 525 -13.51 10.29 -22.35
N LYS A 526 -12.84 9.17 -22.66
CA LYS A 526 -13.19 7.86 -22.07
C LYS A 526 -13.12 7.88 -20.55
N LEU A 527 -12.04 8.44 -19.99
CA LEU A 527 -11.87 8.56 -18.53
C LEU A 527 -12.97 9.41 -17.89
N ARG A 528 -13.35 10.53 -18.52
CA ARG A 528 -14.47 11.35 -18.07
C ARG A 528 -15.77 10.56 -18.05
N HIS A 529 -16.06 9.76 -19.08
CA HIS A 529 -17.27 8.91 -19.10
C HIS A 529 -17.26 7.88 -17.96
N VAL A 530 -16.11 7.28 -17.63
CA VAL A 530 -15.99 6.38 -16.47
C VAL A 530 -16.37 7.10 -15.17
N LEU A 531 -15.86 8.32 -14.97
CA LEU A 531 -16.17 9.12 -13.78
C LEU A 531 -17.65 9.52 -13.71
N LEU A 532 -18.25 9.91 -14.84
CA LEU A 532 -19.67 10.25 -14.91
C LEU A 532 -20.56 9.05 -14.58
N ASN A 533 -20.24 7.87 -15.13
CA ASN A 533 -20.95 6.64 -14.84
C ASN A 533 -20.84 6.27 -13.35
N ALA A 534 -19.67 6.48 -12.73
CA ALA A 534 -19.49 6.28 -11.29
C ALA A 534 -20.33 7.26 -10.47
N CYS A 535 -20.37 8.54 -10.82
CA CYS A 535 -21.23 9.53 -10.15
C CYS A 535 -22.71 9.12 -10.18
N GLN A 536 -23.19 8.59 -11.31
CA GLN A 536 -24.56 8.13 -11.48
C GLN A 536 -24.86 6.82 -10.73
N SER A 537 -23.94 5.86 -10.74
CA SER A 537 -24.15 4.59 -10.04
C SER A 537 -24.27 4.77 -8.54
N PHE A 538 -23.47 5.68 -7.95
CA PHE A 538 -23.59 6.03 -6.53
C PHE A 538 -24.88 6.78 -6.19
N LYS A 539 -25.55 7.42 -7.16
CA LYS A 539 -26.91 7.98 -6.98
C LYS A 539 -27.95 6.87 -6.85
N ALA A 540 -27.84 5.82 -7.66
CA ALA A 540 -28.84 4.73 -7.73
C ALA A 540 -28.89 3.86 -6.46
N THR A 541 -27.77 3.68 -5.75
CA THR A 541 -27.70 2.83 -4.55
C THR A 541 -28.55 3.36 -3.39
N HIS A 542 -28.73 4.68 -3.27
CA HIS A 542 -29.54 5.29 -2.22
C HIS A 542 -31.05 5.28 -2.54
N SER A 543 -31.44 5.21 -3.81
CA SER A 543 -32.85 5.12 -4.23
C SER A 543 -33.49 3.75 -3.95
N ARG A 544 -32.69 2.69 -3.77
CA ARG A 544 -33.18 1.31 -3.58
C ARG A 544 -33.53 0.91 -2.15
N GLN A 545 -33.39 1.79 -1.15
CA GLN A 545 -33.81 1.50 0.23
C GLN A 545 -35.31 1.69 0.48
N SER A 546 -36.11 1.98 -0.55
CA SER A 546 -37.57 2.15 -0.42
C SER A 546 -38.33 1.24 -1.38
N SER A 547 -38.14 -0.07 -1.26
CA SER A 547 -39.08 -1.07 -1.81
C SER A 547 -38.92 -2.39 -1.07
N THR A 548 -39.74 -2.58 -0.05
CA THR A 548 -40.17 -3.91 0.39
C THR A 548 -40.78 -4.64 -0.81
N SER A 549 -40.18 -5.76 -1.22
CA SER A 549 -40.93 -6.80 -1.89
C SER A 549 -40.35 -8.17 -1.58
N SER A 550 -41.20 -8.97 -0.95
CA SER A 550 -41.05 -10.40 -0.70
C SER A 550 -40.86 -11.17 -2.00
N ALA A 551 -39.91 -12.10 -2.04
CA ALA A 551 -40.01 -13.29 -2.87
C ALA A 551 -39.07 -14.40 -2.38
N LYS A 552 -39.66 -15.27 -1.55
CA LYS A 552 -39.55 -16.74 -1.51
C LYS A 552 -38.16 -17.39 -1.63
N ASP A 553 -37.81 -18.03 -0.53
CA ASP A 553 -36.87 -19.14 -0.42
C ASP A 553 -37.05 -20.17 -1.54
N HIS A 554 -35.96 -20.47 -2.24
CA HIS A 554 -35.74 -21.77 -2.85
C HIS A 554 -34.28 -22.18 -2.56
N PRO A 555 -34.05 -23.35 -1.93
CA PRO A 555 -32.71 -23.82 -1.62
C PRO A 555 -32.03 -24.33 -2.89
N LEU A 556 -30.88 -23.74 -3.24
CA LEU A 556 -29.98 -24.30 -4.24
C LEU A 556 -29.15 -25.41 -3.59
N VAL A 557 -29.49 -26.63 -3.98
CA VAL A 557 -28.72 -27.86 -3.78
C VAL A 557 -27.34 -27.69 -4.41
N ILE A 558 -26.29 -27.86 -3.59
CA ILE A 558 -24.91 -27.96 -4.07
C ILE A 558 -24.68 -29.42 -4.46
N ASP A 559 -24.68 -29.70 -5.76
CA ASP A 559 -24.15 -30.97 -6.28
C ASP A 559 -22.62 -30.95 -6.19
N SER A 560 -22.12 -31.62 -5.16
CA SER A 560 -20.75 -32.09 -5.03
C SER A 560 -20.48 -33.18 -6.08
N ASN A 561 -19.80 -32.83 -7.18
CA ASN A 561 -18.92 -33.73 -7.95
C ASN A 561 -18.31 -33.00 -9.16
N ASN A 562 -17.07 -32.51 -9.02
CA ASN A 562 -16.08 -32.63 -10.09
C ASN A 562 -14.66 -32.34 -9.59
N SER A 563 -14.03 -33.41 -9.12
CA SER A 563 -12.59 -33.54 -8.96
C SER A 563 -11.95 -33.95 -10.28
N SER A 564 -11.08 -33.14 -10.86
CA SER A 564 -10.01 -33.66 -11.73
C SER A 564 -8.74 -32.84 -11.58
N TRP A 565 -7.84 -33.38 -10.76
CA TRP A 565 -6.43 -33.00 -10.69
C TRP A 565 -5.71 -33.65 -11.88
N GLY A 566 -5.11 -32.85 -12.76
CA GLY A 566 -4.19 -33.31 -13.79
C GLY A 566 -2.75 -33.16 -13.33
N LYS A 567 -2.12 -34.28 -12.93
CA LYS A 567 -0.67 -34.42 -12.75
C LYS A 567 0.00 -34.33 -14.12
N ALA A 568 1.02 -33.49 -14.26
CA ALA A 568 1.93 -33.52 -15.40
C ALA A 568 3.27 -34.13 -14.94
N GLU A 569 3.57 -35.32 -15.48
CA GLU A 569 4.82 -36.05 -15.28
C GLU A 569 5.96 -35.44 -16.13
N ILE A 570 7.16 -35.48 -15.56
CA ILE A 570 8.42 -35.04 -16.18
C ILE A 570 9.01 -36.23 -16.95
N PRO A 571 9.33 -36.13 -18.25
CA PRO A 571 10.10 -37.16 -18.93
C PRO A 571 11.60 -36.95 -18.75
N ILE A 572 12.26 -37.95 -18.18
CA ILE A 572 13.71 -38.13 -18.18
C ILE A 572 14.06 -38.88 -19.46
N SER A 573 14.97 -38.33 -20.30
CA SER A 573 15.59 -39.11 -21.37
C SER A 573 16.98 -39.58 -20.95
N THR A 574 17.21 -40.87 -21.18
CA THR A 574 18.49 -41.59 -21.19
C THR A 574 19.47 -41.04 -22.20
#